data_AF-A0A542HNW3-F1
#
_entry.id   AF-A0A542HNW3-F1
#
_cell.length_a   1.000
_cell.length_b   1.000
_cell.length_c   1.000
_cell.angle_alpha   90.00
_cell.angle_beta   90.00
_cell.angle_gamma   90.00
#
_symmetry.space_group_name_H-M   'P 1'
#
loop_
_entity.id
_entity.type
_entity.pdbx_description
1 polymer ?
#
loop_
_entity_poly.entity_id
_entity_poly.type
_entity_poly.pdbx_seq_one_letter_code
_entity_poly.pdbx_strand_id
1 'polypeptide(L)'
;MATPLTAARVLAALRAEGVTVVEVGGWRTHNRAGHGAWGPVAGVVVHHTVTSGTAASVAICRDGYAGLPGPLCHGVIDKRGVVHLVGWGRANHAGRGDGDVLKAVVAEKGLPAPNENDTDGNIHFYGFECVNLGDGKDPWPAVQLEAMVRASAALCRAHGWSAASVIGHKEWTNTKTDPRGFTMADFRARVATRLRKAPDSDAPIPTPTDPSQEDTVPNPTMLNESNVTDVELPSGQWVGLAFADPVVHSGPRLHNTLVHVSLEEKAPDDALVEGRFYLTDSSGKHPSAFQTVTRYGGGGHQFALAGTVPAGKHLRFQLRVRTADASPVTLLHRTATGPYWAV
;
A
#
# COMPACT_ATOMS: atom_id res chain seq x y z
N MET A 1 -7.96 -27.53 -6.92
CA MET A 1 -8.73 -26.27 -6.78
C MET A 1 -9.63 -26.38 -5.55
N ALA A 2 -9.98 -25.25 -4.93
CA ALA A 2 -10.72 -25.18 -3.67
C ALA A 2 -12.13 -24.61 -3.86
N THR A 3 -13.04 -24.92 -2.94
CA THR A 3 -14.32 -24.24 -2.83
C THR A 3 -14.08 -22.77 -2.49
N PRO A 4 -14.75 -21.81 -3.15
CA PRO A 4 -14.64 -20.41 -2.76
C PRO A 4 -14.99 -20.20 -1.28
N LEU A 5 -14.28 -19.29 -0.61
CA LEU A 5 -14.66 -18.82 0.72
C LEU A 5 -16.03 -18.14 0.63
N THR A 6 -16.71 -17.88 1.73
CA THR A 6 -17.85 -16.94 1.70
C THR A 6 -17.32 -15.51 1.80
N ALA A 7 -18.13 -14.51 1.41
CA ALA A 7 -17.77 -13.10 1.58
C ALA A 7 -17.37 -12.78 3.03
N ALA A 8 -18.14 -13.31 3.99
CA ALA A 8 -17.85 -13.18 5.42
C ALA A 8 -16.49 -13.79 5.81
N ARG A 9 -16.15 -14.98 5.27
CA ARG A 9 -14.86 -15.63 5.53
C ARG A 9 -13.69 -14.87 4.90
N VAL A 10 -13.88 -14.24 3.74
CA VAL A 10 -12.84 -13.38 3.15
C VAL A 10 -12.60 -12.14 4.00
N LEU A 11 -13.66 -11.44 4.41
CA LEU A 11 -13.53 -10.30 5.31
C LEU A 11 -12.82 -10.68 6.61
N ALA A 12 -13.22 -11.79 7.23
CA ALA A 12 -12.60 -12.30 8.44
C ALA A 12 -11.11 -12.65 8.23
N ALA A 13 -10.77 -13.32 7.14
CA ALA A 13 -9.39 -13.68 6.82
C ALA A 13 -8.51 -12.43 6.61
N LEU A 14 -9.02 -11.43 5.89
CA LEU A 14 -8.31 -10.16 5.68
C LEU A 14 -8.05 -9.45 7.01
N ARG A 15 -9.08 -9.31 7.86
CA ARG A 15 -8.93 -8.70 9.19
C ARG A 15 -7.96 -9.47 10.08
N ALA A 16 -8.03 -10.80 10.09
CA ALA A 16 -7.12 -11.65 10.87
C ALA A 16 -5.65 -11.53 10.41
N GLU A 17 -5.41 -11.21 9.14
CA GLU A 17 -4.06 -10.96 8.62
C GLU A 17 -3.61 -9.49 8.83
N GLY A 18 -4.40 -8.69 9.56
CA GLY A 18 -4.11 -7.29 9.91
C GLY A 18 -4.37 -6.30 8.78
N VAL A 19 -5.25 -6.63 7.83
CA VAL A 19 -5.61 -5.73 6.74
C VAL A 19 -6.68 -4.73 7.20
N THR A 20 -6.42 -3.45 6.99
CA THR A 20 -7.46 -2.40 7.11
C THR A 20 -8.42 -2.51 5.94
N VAL A 21 -9.67 -2.87 6.22
CA VAL A 21 -10.69 -3.12 5.20
C VAL A 21 -11.78 -2.06 5.26
N VAL A 22 -12.12 -1.49 4.10
CA VAL A 22 -13.33 -0.69 3.88
C VAL A 22 -14.30 -1.49 3.03
N GLU A 23 -15.55 -1.54 3.45
CA GLU A 23 -16.62 -2.23 2.73
C GLU A 23 -17.38 -1.23 1.88
N VAL A 24 -17.32 -1.38 0.55
CA VAL A 24 -17.95 -0.41 -0.36
C VAL A 24 -19.35 -0.91 -0.71
N GLY A 25 -20.39 -0.16 -0.37
CA GLY A 25 -21.79 -0.49 -0.65
C GLY A 25 -22.16 -1.97 -0.44
N GLY A 26 -22.98 -2.53 -1.33
CA GLY A 26 -23.36 -3.95 -1.31
C GLY A 26 -22.32 -4.93 -1.86
N TRP A 27 -21.01 -4.76 -1.57
CA TRP A 27 -19.93 -5.56 -2.19
C TRP A 27 -20.14 -7.09 -2.08
N ARG A 28 -20.72 -7.57 -0.97
CA ARG A 28 -20.97 -9.01 -0.71
C ARG A 28 -21.86 -9.68 -1.74
N THR A 29 -22.72 -8.92 -2.40
CA THR A 29 -23.66 -9.41 -3.42
C THR A 29 -23.42 -8.77 -4.78
N HIS A 30 -22.41 -7.89 -4.90
CA HIS A 30 -22.07 -7.23 -6.16
C HIS A 30 -21.13 -8.13 -6.95
N ASN A 31 -21.62 -8.71 -8.05
CA ASN A 31 -20.87 -9.65 -8.87
C ASN A 31 -21.47 -9.79 -10.27
N ARG A 32 -20.81 -10.63 -11.07
CA ARG A 32 -21.23 -11.02 -12.41
C ARG A 32 -21.93 -12.37 -12.43
N ALA A 33 -22.70 -12.71 -11.39
CA ALA A 33 -23.55 -13.90 -11.43
C ALA A 33 -24.45 -13.86 -12.68
N GLY A 34 -24.63 -15.02 -13.34
CA GLY A 34 -25.30 -15.12 -14.63
C GLY A 34 -24.38 -15.14 -15.86
N HIS A 35 -23.07 -14.87 -15.68
CA HIS A 35 -22.07 -14.98 -16.76
C HIS A 35 -21.16 -16.21 -16.63
N GLY A 36 -21.52 -17.16 -15.78
CA GLY A 36 -20.78 -18.41 -15.54
C GLY A 36 -20.66 -18.72 -14.05
N ALA A 37 -20.18 -19.92 -13.72
CA ALA A 37 -19.98 -20.34 -12.34
C ALA A 37 -18.91 -19.48 -11.64
N TRP A 38 -18.95 -19.46 -10.31
CA TRP A 38 -17.86 -18.96 -9.49
C TRP A 38 -17.17 -20.13 -8.80
N GLY A 39 -15.88 -20.27 -9.05
CA GLY A 39 -15.09 -21.40 -8.60
C GLY A 39 -15.21 -22.66 -9.48
N PRO A 40 -14.44 -23.71 -9.14
CA PRO A 40 -13.53 -23.76 -7.99
C PRO A 40 -12.34 -22.81 -8.16
N VAL A 41 -11.81 -22.26 -7.06
CA VAL A 41 -10.74 -21.24 -7.08
C VAL A 41 -9.36 -21.87 -6.88
N ALA A 42 -8.33 -21.21 -7.40
CA ALA A 42 -6.95 -21.71 -7.43
C ALA A 42 -5.94 -20.72 -6.85
N GLY A 43 -6.25 -19.42 -6.78
CA GLY A 43 -5.29 -18.44 -6.30
C GLY A 43 -5.77 -17.00 -6.29
N VAL A 44 -4.78 -16.11 -6.27
CA VAL A 44 -4.95 -14.65 -6.26
C VAL A 44 -4.21 -14.07 -7.48
N VAL A 45 -4.88 -13.19 -8.22
CA VAL A 45 -4.25 -12.36 -9.26
C VAL A 45 -4.12 -10.94 -8.75
N VAL A 46 -2.91 -10.41 -8.80
CA VAL A 46 -2.57 -9.02 -8.47
C VAL A 46 -2.55 -8.19 -9.75
N HIS A 47 -3.22 -7.05 -9.71
CA HIS A 47 -3.37 -6.10 -10.82
C HIS A 47 -2.86 -4.71 -10.40
N HIS A 48 -2.59 -3.86 -11.39
CA HIS A 48 -2.62 -2.41 -11.18
C HIS A 48 -3.74 -1.75 -11.97
N THR A 49 -4.30 -0.70 -11.40
CA THR A 49 -5.53 -0.10 -11.94
C THR A 49 -5.33 0.72 -13.21
N VAL A 50 -4.12 1.22 -13.49
CA VAL A 50 -3.86 2.25 -14.52
C VAL A 50 -4.66 3.54 -14.23
N THR A 51 -4.82 3.85 -12.95
CA THR A 51 -5.56 5.02 -12.47
C THR A 51 -4.81 5.71 -11.34
N SER A 52 -5.31 6.89 -10.94
CA SER A 52 -4.86 7.60 -9.76
C SER A 52 -6.04 8.00 -8.88
N GLY A 53 -5.76 8.26 -7.60
CA GLY A 53 -6.76 8.66 -6.61
C GLY A 53 -7.63 7.50 -6.12
N THR A 54 -7.81 7.39 -4.80
CA THR A 54 -8.58 6.29 -4.19
C THR A 54 -10.03 6.26 -4.67
N ALA A 55 -10.77 7.37 -4.55
CA ALA A 55 -12.20 7.40 -4.83
C ALA A 55 -12.52 7.02 -6.29
N ALA A 56 -11.80 7.61 -7.25
CA ALA A 56 -11.98 7.30 -8.67
C ALA A 56 -11.64 5.84 -9.01
N SER A 57 -10.56 5.31 -8.42
CA SER A 57 -10.13 3.92 -8.64
C SER A 57 -11.12 2.92 -8.02
N VAL A 58 -11.65 3.21 -6.84
CA VAL A 58 -12.69 2.39 -6.20
C VAL A 58 -13.98 2.41 -7.02
N ALA A 59 -14.41 3.58 -7.49
CA ALA A 59 -15.61 3.72 -8.32
C ALA A 59 -15.49 2.92 -9.62
N ILE A 60 -14.42 3.10 -10.40
CA ILE A 60 -14.25 2.37 -11.67
C ILE A 60 -14.10 0.86 -11.46
N CYS A 61 -13.41 0.41 -10.41
CA CYS A 61 -13.30 -1.01 -10.12
C CYS A 61 -14.62 -1.62 -9.62
N ARG A 62 -15.46 -0.85 -8.93
CA ARG A 62 -16.79 -1.30 -8.50
C ARG A 62 -17.77 -1.35 -9.66
N ASP A 63 -17.92 -0.23 -10.37
CA ASP A 63 -19.02 -0.03 -11.32
C ASP A 63 -18.63 -0.51 -12.73
N GLY A 64 -17.33 -0.50 -13.03
CA GLY A 64 -16.79 -0.72 -14.36
C GLY A 64 -16.99 0.49 -15.26
N TYR A 65 -17.00 0.23 -16.57
CA TYR A 65 -17.25 1.23 -17.60
C TYR A 65 -18.01 0.59 -18.76
N ALA A 66 -18.42 1.40 -19.76
CA ALA A 66 -19.31 0.97 -20.84
C ALA A 66 -18.86 -0.32 -21.56
N GLY A 67 -17.54 -0.53 -21.73
CA GLY A 67 -16.98 -1.70 -22.40
C GLY A 67 -16.66 -2.88 -21.47
N LEU A 68 -16.61 -2.68 -20.16
CA LEU A 68 -16.34 -3.72 -19.18
C LEU A 68 -17.07 -3.40 -17.87
N PRO A 69 -18.25 -3.95 -17.65
CA PRO A 69 -19.04 -3.66 -16.46
C PRO A 69 -18.44 -4.33 -15.23
N GLY A 70 -18.57 -3.68 -14.07
CA GLY A 70 -18.01 -4.14 -12.81
C GLY A 70 -18.80 -5.30 -12.17
N PRO A 71 -18.27 -5.86 -11.07
CA PRO A 71 -16.99 -5.47 -10.45
C PRO A 71 -15.78 -5.98 -11.24
N LEU A 72 -14.73 -5.17 -11.28
CA LEU A 72 -13.46 -5.45 -11.95
C LEU A 72 -12.43 -6.11 -11.02
N CYS A 73 -12.79 -6.38 -9.78
CA CYS A 73 -11.96 -7.09 -8.79
C CYS A 73 -12.80 -7.44 -7.55
N HIS A 74 -12.19 -8.14 -6.60
CA HIS A 74 -12.79 -8.38 -5.30
C HIS A 74 -12.47 -7.24 -4.32
N GLY A 75 -11.26 -6.68 -4.41
CA GLY A 75 -10.87 -5.52 -3.62
C GLY A 75 -9.87 -4.59 -4.33
N VAL A 76 -9.94 -3.31 -4.00
CA VAL A 76 -9.00 -2.28 -4.45
C VAL A 76 -8.04 -1.93 -3.32
N ILE A 77 -6.74 -1.90 -3.58
CA ILE A 77 -5.71 -1.57 -2.57
C ILE A 77 -5.14 -0.19 -2.89
N ASP A 78 -5.47 0.79 -2.04
CA ASP A 78 -5.04 2.17 -2.27
C ASP A 78 -3.60 2.45 -1.83
N LYS A 79 -3.09 3.64 -2.18
CA LYS A 79 -1.73 4.07 -1.84
C LYS A 79 -1.46 4.15 -0.32
N ARG A 80 -2.50 4.16 0.52
CA ARG A 80 -2.41 4.17 1.98
C ARG A 80 -2.40 2.75 2.57
N GLY A 81 -2.57 1.72 1.74
CA GLY A 81 -2.64 0.32 2.18
C GLY A 81 -4.02 -0.11 2.69
N VAL A 82 -5.09 0.63 2.36
CA VAL A 82 -6.46 0.24 2.70
C VAL A 82 -7.02 -0.63 1.57
N VAL A 83 -7.66 -1.75 1.95
CA VAL A 83 -8.35 -2.64 1.03
C VAL A 83 -9.84 -2.31 1.00
N HIS A 84 -10.31 -1.80 -0.12
CA HIS A 84 -11.71 -1.48 -0.38
C HIS A 84 -12.37 -2.65 -1.08
N LEU A 85 -13.21 -3.42 -0.36
CA LEU A 85 -13.95 -4.53 -0.96
C LEU A 85 -15.10 -3.99 -1.81
N VAL A 86 -15.07 -4.30 -3.11
CA VAL A 86 -16.00 -3.72 -4.09
C VAL A 86 -16.92 -4.75 -4.73
N GLY A 87 -16.54 -6.03 -4.72
CA GLY A 87 -17.33 -7.11 -5.31
C GLY A 87 -17.00 -8.47 -4.73
N TRP A 88 -17.88 -9.45 -4.97
CA TRP A 88 -17.74 -10.77 -4.39
C TRP A 88 -18.39 -11.88 -5.24
N GLY A 89 -17.59 -12.86 -5.66
CA GLY A 89 -17.99 -13.92 -6.58
C GLY A 89 -17.27 -13.74 -7.92
N ARG A 90 -17.90 -14.17 -9.02
CA ARG A 90 -17.34 -13.91 -10.35
C ARG A 90 -17.19 -12.39 -10.56
N ALA A 91 -15.97 -11.93 -10.80
CA ALA A 91 -15.62 -10.54 -11.11
C ALA A 91 -14.86 -10.48 -12.45
N ASN A 92 -14.98 -9.37 -13.18
CA ASN A 92 -14.36 -9.18 -14.50
C ASN A 92 -12.92 -8.64 -14.36
N HIS A 93 -11.99 -9.47 -13.91
CA HIS A 93 -10.62 -9.05 -13.58
C HIS A 93 -9.55 -9.81 -14.37
N ALA A 94 -9.49 -11.14 -14.23
CA ALA A 94 -8.45 -11.95 -14.85
C ALA A 94 -8.68 -12.14 -16.37
N GLY A 95 -9.94 -12.17 -16.81
CA GLY A 95 -10.27 -12.40 -18.21
C GLY A 95 -9.76 -13.75 -18.73
N ARG A 96 -9.61 -13.86 -20.06
CA ARG A 96 -9.01 -15.04 -20.69
C ARG A 96 -7.50 -15.06 -20.45
N GLY A 97 -6.97 -16.21 -20.10
CA GLY A 97 -5.54 -16.47 -19.97
C GLY A 97 -5.21 -17.92 -20.24
N ASP A 98 -4.04 -18.33 -19.79
CA ASP A 98 -3.39 -19.57 -20.21
C ASP A 98 -3.75 -20.76 -19.31
N GLY A 99 -4.33 -21.82 -19.88
CA GLY A 99 -4.73 -23.01 -19.15
C GLY A 99 -3.56 -23.77 -18.50
N ASP A 100 -2.36 -23.72 -19.07
CA ASP A 100 -1.17 -24.35 -18.48
C ASP A 100 -0.66 -23.56 -17.28
N VAL A 101 -0.79 -22.23 -17.28
CA VAL A 101 -0.58 -21.41 -16.09
C VAL A 101 -1.56 -21.80 -14.98
N LEU A 102 -2.85 -21.99 -15.30
CA LEU A 102 -3.83 -22.40 -14.29
C LEU A 102 -3.45 -23.76 -13.68
N LYS A 103 -3.08 -24.75 -14.51
CA LYS A 103 -2.62 -26.06 -14.04
C LYS A 103 -1.41 -25.92 -13.12
N ALA A 104 -0.45 -25.07 -13.46
CA ALA A 104 0.74 -24.81 -12.64
C ALA A 104 0.38 -24.17 -11.29
N VAL A 105 -0.54 -23.20 -11.27
CA VAL A 105 -1.05 -22.60 -10.03
C VAL A 105 -1.75 -23.64 -9.15
N VAL A 106 -2.62 -24.47 -9.74
CA VAL A 106 -3.33 -25.53 -9.01
C VAL A 106 -2.38 -26.57 -8.43
N ALA A 107 -1.28 -26.86 -9.12
CA ALA A 107 -0.24 -27.77 -8.65
C ALA A 107 0.81 -27.10 -7.74
N GLU A 108 0.71 -25.78 -7.53
CA GLU A 108 1.68 -24.96 -6.80
C GLU A 108 3.13 -25.13 -7.30
N LYS A 109 3.30 -25.16 -8.63
CA LYS A 109 4.60 -25.31 -9.32
C LYS A 109 5.04 -24.02 -10.00
N GLY A 110 6.27 -24.02 -10.54
CA GLY A 110 6.77 -22.93 -11.37
C GLY A 110 5.85 -22.69 -12.58
N LEU A 111 5.60 -21.42 -12.89
CA LEU A 111 4.67 -21.01 -13.94
C LEU A 111 5.35 -21.07 -15.31
N PRO A 112 4.71 -21.65 -16.35
CA PRO A 112 5.14 -21.44 -17.72
C PRO A 112 4.94 -19.97 -18.12
N ALA A 113 5.69 -19.51 -19.13
CA ALA A 113 5.38 -18.23 -19.75
C ALA A 113 4.07 -18.36 -20.54
N PRO A 114 3.06 -17.50 -20.32
CA PRO A 114 1.80 -17.62 -21.02
C PRO A 114 2.00 -17.41 -22.52
N ASN A 115 1.43 -18.28 -23.34
CA ASN A 115 1.51 -18.18 -24.80
C ASN A 115 0.13 -18.27 -25.48
N GLU A 116 -0.92 -18.57 -24.72
CA GLU A 116 -2.30 -18.66 -25.19
C GLU A 116 -3.31 -18.01 -24.23
N ASN A 117 -4.58 -17.92 -24.65
CA ASN A 117 -5.68 -17.32 -23.87
C ASN A 117 -6.96 -18.15 -24.01
N ASP A 118 -6.89 -19.43 -23.65
CA ASP A 118 -7.95 -20.42 -23.85
C ASP A 118 -8.88 -20.58 -22.63
N THR A 119 -8.49 -20.05 -21.47
CA THR A 119 -9.13 -20.35 -20.17
C THR A 119 -9.72 -19.09 -19.52
N ASP A 120 -10.96 -19.16 -19.00
CA ASP A 120 -11.61 -18.06 -18.27
C ASP A 120 -11.09 -17.97 -16.82
N GLY A 121 -10.23 -17.00 -16.53
CA GLY A 121 -9.64 -16.80 -15.21
C GLY A 121 -10.58 -16.12 -14.20
N ASN A 122 -11.63 -15.43 -14.64
CA ASN A 122 -12.56 -14.68 -13.75
C ASN A 122 -13.29 -15.59 -12.74
N ILE A 123 -13.27 -16.87 -13.02
CA ILE A 123 -13.94 -17.97 -12.33
C ILE A 123 -13.02 -18.61 -11.28
N HIS A 124 -11.71 -18.50 -11.46
CA HIS A 124 -10.71 -19.29 -10.75
C HIS A 124 -9.84 -18.49 -9.78
N PHE A 125 -9.91 -17.16 -9.81
CA PHE A 125 -9.00 -16.33 -9.02
C PHE A 125 -9.74 -15.26 -8.21
N TYR A 126 -9.23 -14.98 -7.01
CA TYR A 126 -9.51 -13.72 -6.34
C TYR A 126 -8.66 -12.62 -6.98
N GLY A 127 -9.22 -11.41 -7.10
CA GLY A 127 -8.58 -10.30 -7.79
C GLY A 127 -8.39 -9.11 -6.87
N PHE A 128 -7.17 -8.59 -6.79
CA PHE A 128 -6.87 -7.32 -6.14
C PHE A 128 -6.33 -6.31 -7.14
N GLU A 129 -7.02 -5.19 -7.26
CA GLU A 129 -6.64 -4.05 -8.09
C GLU A 129 -5.89 -3.02 -7.25
N CYS A 130 -4.62 -2.75 -7.56
CA CYS A 130 -3.79 -1.92 -6.70
C CYS A 130 -3.56 -0.56 -7.36
N VAL A 131 -3.94 0.53 -6.68
CA VAL A 131 -3.93 1.89 -7.24
C VAL A 131 -2.53 2.27 -7.69
N ASN A 132 -2.32 2.32 -8.99
CA ASN A 132 -1.06 2.69 -9.62
C ASN A 132 -1.28 3.07 -11.09
N LEU A 133 -0.47 4.01 -11.61
CA LEU A 133 -0.52 4.44 -13.01
C LEU A 133 -0.11 3.36 -14.03
N GLY A 134 0.62 2.32 -13.61
CA GLY A 134 1.03 1.22 -14.49
C GLY A 134 2.13 1.59 -15.49
N ASP A 135 2.75 2.76 -15.34
CA ASP A 135 3.81 3.25 -16.23
C ASP A 135 5.20 2.69 -15.88
N GLY A 136 5.33 2.00 -14.74
CA GLY A 136 6.58 1.49 -14.20
C GLY A 136 7.42 2.54 -13.45
N LYS A 137 6.89 3.76 -13.27
CA LYS A 137 7.53 4.87 -12.57
C LYS A 137 6.76 5.28 -11.32
N ASP A 138 5.43 5.20 -11.34
CA ASP A 138 4.59 5.50 -10.18
C ASP A 138 4.96 4.56 -9.01
N PRO A 139 5.42 5.12 -7.87
CA PRO A 139 5.94 4.31 -6.79
C PRO A 139 4.85 3.45 -6.16
N TRP A 140 5.29 2.32 -5.60
CA TRP A 140 4.51 1.49 -4.70
C TRP A 140 4.90 1.83 -3.25
N PRO A 141 4.10 2.62 -2.51
CA PRO A 141 4.38 2.89 -1.10
C PRO A 141 4.53 1.58 -0.31
N ALA A 142 5.45 1.56 0.65
CA ALA A 142 5.72 0.36 1.44
C ALA A 142 4.45 -0.18 2.13
N VAL A 143 3.57 0.72 2.61
CA VAL A 143 2.28 0.37 3.22
C VAL A 143 1.31 -0.27 2.23
N GLN A 144 1.33 0.15 0.96
CA GLN A 144 0.53 -0.46 -0.10
C GLN A 144 1.04 -1.86 -0.42
N LEU A 145 2.36 -2.04 -0.59
CA LEU A 145 2.95 -3.36 -0.83
C LEU A 145 2.71 -4.32 0.33
N GLU A 146 2.78 -3.85 1.57
CA GLU A 146 2.48 -4.65 2.75
C GLU A 146 1.00 -5.07 2.78
N ALA A 147 0.08 -4.16 2.45
CA ALA A 147 -1.34 -4.48 2.35
C ALA A 147 -1.62 -5.51 1.24
N MET A 148 -0.96 -5.40 0.08
CA MET A 148 -1.02 -6.40 -0.99
C MET A 148 -0.55 -7.77 -0.51
N VAL A 149 0.60 -7.83 0.17
CA VAL A 149 1.16 -9.07 0.73
C VAL A 149 0.21 -9.70 1.73
N ARG A 150 -0.35 -8.90 2.66
CA ARG A 150 -1.31 -9.38 3.68
C ARG A 150 -2.61 -9.86 3.06
N ALA A 151 -3.15 -9.13 2.08
CA ALA A 151 -4.38 -9.53 1.40
C ALA A 151 -4.20 -10.87 0.66
N SER A 152 -3.08 -11.05 -0.05
CA SER A 152 -2.76 -12.33 -0.69
C SER A 152 -2.52 -13.44 0.33
N ALA A 153 -1.74 -13.19 1.39
CA ALA A 153 -1.43 -14.16 2.42
C ALA A 153 -2.69 -14.62 3.19
N ALA A 154 -3.63 -13.70 3.46
CA ALA A 154 -4.90 -14.02 4.10
C ALA A 154 -5.69 -15.09 3.33
N LEU A 155 -5.81 -14.91 2.01
CA LEU A 155 -6.52 -15.86 1.15
C LEU A 155 -5.75 -17.17 1.01
N CYS A 156 -4.43 -17.12 0.79
CA CYS A 156 -3.61 -18.31 0.77
C CYS A 156 -3.75 -19.13 2.06
N ARG A 157 -3.62 -18.49 3.22
CA ARG A 157 -3.74 -19.14 4.53
C ARG A 157 -5.13 -19.76 4.74
N ALA A 158 -6.19 -19.05 4.38
CA ALA A 158 -7.56 -19.53 4.53
C ALA A 158 -7.88 -20.74 3.64
N HIS A 159 -7.16 -20.91 2.53
CA HIS A 159 -7.27 -22.07 1.62
C HIS A 159 -6.21 -23.14 1.84
N GLY A 160 -5.19 -22.88 2.66
CA GLY A 160 -4.02 -23.75 2.80
C GLY A 160 -3.05 -23.70 1.62
N TRP A 161 -3.11 -22.66 0.79
CA TRP A 161 -2.17 -22.45 -0.31
C TRP A 161 -0.86 -21.83 0.16
N SER A 162 0.21 -22.09 -0.59
CA SER A 162 1.47 -21.39 -0.51
C SER A 162 1.44 -20.08 -1.31
N ALA A 163 2.57 -19.37 -1.33
CA ALA A 163 2.73 -18.19 -2.17
C ALA A 163 2.74 -18.50 -3.68
N ALA A 164 2.87 -19.76 -4.10
CA ALA A 164 2.82 -20.15 -5.51
C ALA A 164 1.45 -19.84 -6.14
N SER A 165 0.38 -19.81 -5.34
CA SER A 165 -0.97 -19.43 -5.78
C SER A 165 -1.18 -17.92 -5.99
N VAL A 166 -0.12 -17.11 -5.88
CA VAL A 166 -0.20 -15.65 -6.06
C VAL A 166 0.56 -15.24 -7.32
N ILE A 167 -0.19 -14.78 -8.32
CA ILE A 167 0.34 -14.45 -9.65
C ILE A 167 0.02 -13.01 -10.03
N GLY A 168 0.83 -12.42 -10.91
CA GLY A 168 0.48 -11.17 -11.59
C GLY A 168 -0.40 -11.43 -12.82
N HIS A 169 -1.17 -10.45 -13.27
CA HIS A 169 -1.96 -10.61 -14.51
C HIS A 169 -1.08 -10.93 -15.73
N LYS A 170 0.12 -10.36 -15.79
CA LYS A 170 1.17 -10.65 -16.77
C LYS A 170 1.72 -12.07 -16.75
N GLU A 171 1.54 -12.80 -15.64
CA GLU A 171 1.90 -14.21 -15.55
C GLU A 171 0.73 -15.11 -15.95
N TRP A 172 -0.50 -14.57 -16.01
CA TRP A 172 -1.72 -15.28 -16.39
C TRP A 172 -2.00 -15.27 -17.89
N THR A 173 -1.67 -14.18 -18.59
CA THR A 173 -1.96 -13.97 -20.01
C THR A 173 -0.81 -13.28 -20.72
N ASN A 174 -0.64 -13.56 -22.01
CA ASN A 174 0.33 -12.87 -22.87
C ASN A 174 -0.14 -11.48 -23.36
N THR A 175 -1.35 -11.03 -22.98
CA THR A 175 -1.93 -9.75 -23.41
C THR A 175 -1.80 -8.62 -22.38
N LYS A 176 -1.30 -8.93 -21.19
CA LYS A 176 -1.24 -8.02 -20.05
C LYS A 176 0.18 -7.88 -19.53
N THR A 177 0.46 -6.72 -18.94
CA THR A 177 1.82 -6.37 -18.46
C THR A 177 1.86 -6.06 -16.97
N ASP A 178 0.71 -6.02 -16.31
CA ASP A 178 0.56 -5.68 -14.91
C ASP A 178 0.75 -6.88 -13.96
N PRO A 179 1.23 -6.66 -12.73
CA PRO A 179 1.70 -5.39 -12.18
C PRO A 179 3.13 -5.07 -12.64
N ARG A 180 3.43 -3.77 -12.82
CA ARG A 180 4.76 -3.23 -13.14
C ARG A 180 5.39 -2.57 -11.90
N GLY A 181 6.72 -2.47 -11.88
CA GLY A 181 7.48 -1.81 -10.80
C GLY A 181 8.02 -2.75 -9.71
N PHE A 182 7.63 -4.03 -9.70
CA PHE A 182 8.27 -5.08 -8.90
C PHE A 182 8.20 -6.43 -9.62
N THR A 183 9.04 -7.38 -9.21
CA THR A 183 8.98 -8.75 -9.73
C THR A 183 8.01 -9.59 -8.92
N MET A 184 7.25 -10.47 -9.59
CA MET A 184 6.32 -11.35 -8.89
C MET A 184 7.06 -12.41 -8.05
N ALA A 185 8.32 -12.71 -8.38
CA ALA A 185 9.19 -13.54 -7.54
C ALA A 185 9.45 -12.88 -6.17
N ASP A 186 9.83 -11.60 -6.14
CA ASP A 186 10.03 -10.85 -4.89
C ASP A 186 8.72 -10.72 -4.10
N PHE A 187 7.61 -10.49 -4.80
CA PHE A 187 6.29 -10.40 -4.17
C PHE A 187 5.89 -11.73 -3.52
N ARG A 188 6.01 -12.85 -4.23
CA ARG A 188 5.77 -14.19 -3.67
C ARG A 188 6.71 -14.51 -2.51
N ALA A 189 7.97 -14.08 -2.55
CA ALA A 189 8.89 -14.26 -1.43
C ALA A 189 8.42 -13.53 -0.15
N ARG A 190 7.85 -12.32 -0.30
CA ARG A 190 7.23 -11.58 0.81
C ARG A 190 5.98 -12.29 1.34
N VAL A 191 5.11 -12.78 0.45
CA VAL A 191 3.93 -13.59 0.84
C VAL A 191 4.36 -14.85 1.58
N ALA A 192 5.34 -15.60 1.08
CA ALA A 192 5.86 -16.79 1.74
C ALA A 192 6.49 -16.49 3.11
N THR A 193 7.09 -15.31 3.27
CA THR A 193 7.61 -14.84 4.56
C THR A 193 6.47 -14.50 5.52
N ARG A 194 5.40 -13.86 5.03
CA ARG A 194 4.21 -13.56 5.82
C ARG A 194 3.48 -14.83 6.26
N LEU A 195 3.32 -15.80 5.38
CA LEU A 195 2.66 -17.09 5.66
C LEU A 195 3.35 -17.88 6.78
N ARG A 196 4.68 -17.75 6.92
CA ARG A 196 5.47 -18.37 8.02
C ARG A 196 5.23 -17.73 9.38
N LYS A 197 4.71 -16.50 9.43
CA LYS A 197 4.32 -15.84 10.68
C LYS A 197 2.88 -16.22 11.03
N ALA A 198 2.58 -16.26 12.32
CA ALA A 198 1.20 -16.30 12.78
C ALA A 198 0.43 -15.09 12.21
N PRO A 199 -0.89 -15.22 11.99
CA PRO A 199 -1.74 -14.05 11.76
C PRO A 199 -1.55 -13.07 12.91
N ASP A 200 -1.77 -11.78 12.68
CA ASP A 200 -1.68 -10.78 13.75
C ASP A 200 -2.97 -10.87 14.58
N SER A 201 -3.14 -11.97 15.31
CA SER A 201 -4.37 -12.34 16.02
C SER A 201 -4.59 -11.63 17.36
N ASP A 202 -3.72 -10.67 17.71
CA ASP A 202 -3.81 -9.88 18.96
C ASP A 202 -4.26 -8.43 18.74
N ALA A 203 -4.68 -8.05 17.52
CA ALA A 203 -5.40 -6.79 17.33
C ALA A 203 -6.89 -7.00 17.66
N PRO A 204 -7.50 -6.22 18.58
CA PRO A 204 -8.93 -6.34 18.84
C PRO A 204 -9.71 -6.14 17.54
N ILE A 205 -10.61 -7.08 17.25
CA ILE A 205 -11.55 -7.01 16.13
C ILE A 205 -12.42 -5.76 16.35
N PRO A 206 -12.42 -4.76 15.45
CA PRO A 206 -13.44 -3.72 15.52
C PRO A 206 -14.79 -4.40 15.27
N THR A 207 -15.68 -4.32 16.26
CA THR A 207 -17.04 -4.84 16.14
C THR A 207 -17.75 -4.06 15.02
N PRO A 208 -18.57 -4.68 14.16
CA PRO A 208 -19.26 -3.95 13.10
C PRO A 208 -20.23 -2.94 13.71
N THR A 209 -19.98 -1.64 13.54
CA THR A 209 -20.94 -0.60 13.90
C THR A 209 -22.00 -0.45 12.82
N ASP A 210 -23.24 -0.39 13.30
CA ASP A 210 -24.47 -0.06 12.58
C ASP A 210 -24.30 1.22 11.74
N PRO A 211 -24.71 1.28 10.46
CA PRO A 211 -24.52 2.45 9.59
C PRO A 211 -25.19 3.76 10.06
N SER A 212 -25.83 3.80 11.22
CA SER A 212 -26.45 5.00 11.80
C SER A 212 -25.68 5.66 12.95
N GLN A 213 -24.41 5.31 13.21
CA GLN A 213 -23.56 6.08 14.10
C GLN A 213 -22.26 6.45 13.39
N GLU A 214 -22.07 7.75 13.14
CA GLU A 214 -20.72 8.30 12.97
C GLU A 214 -19.95 7.94 14.25
N ASP A 215 -19.18 6.85 14.21
CA ASP A 215 -18.22 6.56 15.28
C ASP A 215 -17.29 7.76 15.35
N THR A 216 -17.34 8.46 16.47
CA THR A 216 -16.40 9.52 16.82
C THR A 216 -15.02 8.88 16.86
N VAL A 217 -14.30 8.90 15.73
CA VAL A 217 -12.84 8.92 15.75
C VAL A 217 -12.51 9.97 16.80
N PRO A 218 -11.73 9.67 17.85
CA PRO A 218 -11.30 10.71 18.78
C PRO A 218 -10.81 11.87 17.93
N ASN A 219 -11.32 13.08 18.19
CA ASN A 219 -10.91 14.24 17.38
C ASN A 219 -9.39 14.21 17.29
N PRO A 220 -8.82 14.25 16.07
CA PRO A 220 -7.38 14.19 15.93
C PRO A 220 -6.76 15.26 16.80
N THR A 221 -5.72 14.88 17.54
CA THR A 221 -4.86 15.91 18.08
C THR A 221 -4.05 16.46 16.91
N MET A 222 -3.93 17.78 16.83
CA MET A 222 -3.14 18.41 15.79
C MET A 222 -1.69 18.56 16.27
N LEU A 223 -0.76 17.98 15.53
CA LEU A 223 0.64 18.38 15.62
C LEU A 223 0.76 19.75 14.98
N ASN A 224 1.37 20.70 15.68
CA ASN A 224 1.70 22.00 15.15
C ASN A 224 2.96 22.51 15.85
N GLU A 225 4.10 21.95 15.45
CA GLU A 225 5.40 22.32 15.99
C GLU A 225 6.20 23.07 14.94
N SER A 226 6.95 24.08 15.39
CA SER A 226 7.84 24.85 14.54
C SER A 226 9.18 25.05 15.25
N ASN A 227 10.21 25.29 14.45
CA ASN A 227 11.52 25.67 14.93
C ASN A 227 12.15 26.65 13.95
N VAL A 228 12.56 27.80 14.49
CA VAL A 228 13.13 28.95 13.76
C VAL A 228 14.62 29.12 14.00
N THR A 229 15.25 28.18 14.72
CA THR A 229 16.70 28.23 14.94
C THR A 229 17.41 27.81 13.67
N ASP A 230 18.26 28.69 13.14
CA ASP A 230 19.05 28.39 11.96
C ASP A 230 19.94 27.16 12.17
N VAL A 231 20.01 26.29 11.17
CA VAL A 231 20.88 25.11 11.15
C VAL A 231 21.70 25.14 9.88
N GLU A 232 23.02 25.14 10.01
CA GLU A 232 23.93 24.97 8.89
C GLU A 232 23.91 23.49 8.45
N LEU A 233 23.56 23.22 7.19
CA LEU A 233 23.52 21.88 6.61
C LEU A 233 24.77 21.66 5.77
N PRO A 234 25.72 20.81 6.21
CA PRO A 234 26.86 20.45 5.38
C PRO A 234 26.42 19.73 4.11
N SER A 235 27.02 20.10 2.98
CA SER A 235 26.68 19.49 1.69
C SER A 235 26.86 17.97 1.71
N GLY A 236 25.81 17.25 1.32
CA GLY A 236 25.80 15.79 1.23
C GLY A 236 25.60 15.03 2.54
N GLN A 237 25.46 15.70 3.68
CA GLN A 237 25.27 15.04 4.98
C GLN A 237 23.79 14.98 5.39
N TRP A 238 23.40 13.88 6.02
CA TRP A 238 22.08 13.74 6.64
C TRP A 238 22.08 14.37 8.02
N VAL A 239 21.20 15.35 8.22
CA VAL A 239 21.03 16.06 9.49
C VAL A 239 19.63 15.75 10.03
N GLY A 240 19.57 15.21 11.24
CA GLY A 240 18.31 15.00 11.97
C GLY A 240 17.73 16.35 12.40
N LEU A 241 16.44 16.58 12.15
CA LEU A 241 15.79 17.82 12.49
C LEU A 241 15.01 17.71 13.80
N ALA A 242 15.10 18.75 14.61
CA ALA A 242 14.24 18.97 15.77
C ALA A 242 13.17 20.02 15.43
N PHE A 243 11.93 19.77 15.83
CA PHE A 243 10.86 20.77 15.76
C PHE A 243 10.73 21.38 17.15
N ALA A 244 9.77 20.96 17.98
CA ALA A 244 9.93 21.14 19.43
C ALA A 244 10.97 20.16 19.99
N ASP A 245 10.92 18.90 19.52
CA ASP A 245 11.87 17.82 19.85
C ASP A 245 12.36 17.12 18.56
N PRO A 246 13.50 16.41 18.59
CA PRO A 246 13.91 15.50 17.51
C PRO A 246 12.92 14.35 17.23
N VAL A 247 12.01 14.03 18.14
CA VAL A 247 10.93 13.05 17.99
C VAL A 247 9.66 13.77 17.56
N VAL A 248 9.23 13.51 16.32
CA VAL A 248 7.99 14.04 15.75
C VAL A 248 6.77 13.36 16.38
N HIS A 249 6.85 12.04 16.57
CA HIS A 249 5.78 11.25 17.19
C HIS A 249 6.37 10.10 17.99
N SER A 250 5.89 9.92 19.22
CA SER A 250 6.10 8.72 20.02
C SER A 250 4.91 7.79 19.88
N GLY A 251 5.15 6.58 19.39
CA GLY A 251 4.10 5.59 19.22
C GLY A 251 3.61 5.00 20.56
N PRO A 252 2.44 4.35 20.58
CA PRO A 252 1.61 4.02 19.42
C PRO A 252 0.78 5.22 18.90
N ARG A 253 0.89 5.55 17.60
CA ARG A 253 0.13 6.64 16.96
C ARG A 253 -0.20 6.33 15.51
N LEU A 254 -1.40 6.71 15.06
CA LEU A 254 -1.69 6.93 13.63
C LEU A 254 -1.48 8.41 13.34
N HIS A 255 -0.85 8.77 12.22
CA HIS A 255 -0.57 10.15 11.89
C HIS A 255 -0.66 10.45 10.40
N ASN A 256 -0.92 11.71 10.07
CA ASN A 256 -0.68 12.31 8.77
C ASN A 256 0.15 13.57 8.99
N THR A 257 1.46 13.49 8.76
CA THR A 257 2.40 14.57 9.06
C THR A 257 2.94 15.20 7.80
N LEU A 258 2.87 16.52 7.74
CA LEU A 258 3.54 17.38 6.79
C LEU A 258 4.71 18.07 7.49
N VAL A 259 5.92 17.83 6.99
CA VAL A 259 7.11 18.60 7.32
C VAL A 259 7.32 19.66 6.25
N HIS A 260 7.35 20.92 6.65
CA HIS A 260 7.78 22.02 5.81
C HIS A 260 9.16 22.49 6.29
N VAL A 261 10.07 22.76 5.37
CA VAL A 261 11.39 23.34 5.65
C VAL A 261 11.62 24.53 4.74
N SER A 262 12.33 25.54 5.21
CA SER A 262 12.67 26.73 4.43
C SER A 262 14.18 26.91 4.46
N LEU A 263 14.80 26.75 3.29
CA LEU A 263 16.21 27.03 3.07
C LEU A 263 16.40 28.49 2.69
N GLU A 264 17.59 29.04 2.92
CA GLU A 264 17.95 30.37 2.44
C GLU A 264 17.72 30.52 0.92
N GLU A 265 17.21 31.68 0.51
CA GLU A 265 16.87 31.94 -0.91
C GLU A 265 18.10 31.94 -1.82
N LYS A 266 19.28 32.27 -1.28
CA LYS A 266 20.55 32.29 -2.01
C LYS A 266 21.12 30.90 -2.29
N ALA A 267 20.49 29.82 -1.80
CA ALA A 267 20.93 28.47 -2.11
C ALA A 267 20.88 28.25 -3.63
N PRO A 268 21.89 27.58 -4.23
CA PRO A 268 21.92 27.34 -5.67
C PRO A 268 20.65 26.67 -6.19
N ASP A 269 20.16 27.04 -7.37
CA ASP A 269 18.95 26.45 -7.98
C ASP A 269 19.09 24.94 -8.21
N ASP A 270 20.32 24.46 -8.43
CA ASP A 270 20.66 23.05 -8.60
C ASP A 270 20.90 22.30 -7.29
N ALA A 271 20.82 22.98 -6.13
CA ALA A 271 20.97 22.36 -4.83
C ALA A 271 19.91 21.27 -4.64
N LEU A 272 20.35 20.02 -4.54
CA LEU A 272 19.47 18.87 -4.40
C LEU A 272 19.06 18.72 -2.95
N VAL A 273 17.78 18.91 -2.67
CA VAL A 273 17.20 18.84 -1.33
C VAL A 273 16.51 17.48 -1.14
N GLU A 274 16.89 16.76 -0.12
CA GLU A 274 16.45 15.40 0.15
C GLU A 274 15.93 15.27 1.58
N GLY A 275 14.67 14.87 1.71
CA GLY A 275 14.02 14.67 3.01
C GLY A 275 13.56 13.23 3.20
N ARG A 276 13.63 12.73 4.44
CA ARG A 276 13.02 11.45 4.80
C ARG A 276 12.59 11.41 6.26
N PHE A 277 11.42 10.83 6.49
CA PHE A 277 10.98 10.39 7.81
C PHE A 277 11.76 9.14 8.20
N TYR A 278 11.97 8.91 9.49
CA TYR A 278 12.52 7.65 9.95
C TYR A 278 12.06 7.18 11.34
N LEU A 279 12.01 5.86 11.56
CA LEU A 279 11.70 5.26 12.86
C LEU A 279 12.99 4.89 13.59
N THR A 280 12.98 5.09 14.90
CA THR A 280 13.98 4.60 15.86
C THR A 280 13.28 3.87 16.99
N ASP A 281 14.01 3.10 17.80
CA ASP A 281 13.50 2.73 19.12
C ASP A 281 13.43 3.95 20.07
N SER A 282 12.84 3.76 21.25
CA SER A 282 12.68 4.83 22.25
C SER A 282 14.01 5.43 22.73
N SER A 283 15.13 4.71 22.57
CA SER A 283 16.49 5.22 22.87
C SER A 283 17.11 6.02 21.71
N GLY A 284 16.41 6.13 20.57
CA GLY A 284 16.91 6.79 19.37
C GLY A 284 17.84 5.92 18.50
N LYS A 285 17.95 4.61 18.78
CA LYS A 285 18.79 3.67 18.04
C LYS A 285 18.00 2.91 16.99
N HIS A 286 18.73 2.10 16.20
CA HIS A 286 18.18 1.21 15.16
C HIS A 286 17.27 1.93 14.16
N PRO A 287 17.80 2.93 13.42
CA PRO A 287 17.03 3.62 12.41
C PRO A 287 16.57 2.61 11.34
N SER A 288 15.29 2.58 11.00
CA SER A 288 14.84 1.71 9.90
C SER A 288 15.32 2.20 8.55
N ALA A 289 15.19 1.37 7.51
CA ALA A 289 15.55 1.74 6.14
C ALA A 289 14.51 2.70 5.56
N PHE A 290 14.94 3.81 4.95
CA PHE A 290 14.04 4.83 4.41
C PHE A 290 14.32 5.20 2.95
N GLN A 291 13.21 5.47 2.25
CA GLN A 291 13.19 6.04 0.92
C GLN A 291 13.25 7.57 1.00
N THR A 292 14.14 8.16 0.22
CA THR A 292 14.39 9.60 0.18
C THR A 292 13.48 10.28 -0.82
N VAL A 293 12.92 11.43 -0.46
CA VAL A 293 12.16 12.31 -1.38
C VAL A 293 13.07 13.45 -1.83
N THR A 294 13.15 13.68 -3.13
CA THR A 294 14.05 14.66 -3.76
C THR A 294 13.31 15.91 -4.26
N ARG A 295 13.92 17.08 -4.06
CA ARG A 295 13.54 18.43 -4.48
C ARG A 295 14.80 19.22 -4.90
N TYR A 296 14.63 20.45 -5.38
CA TYR A 296 15.72 21.30 -5.91
C TYR A 296 15.56 22.77 -5.49
N GLY A 297 16.68 23.46 -5.25
CA GLY A 297 16.75 24.90 -5.03
C GLY A 297 16.54 25.37 -3.58
N GLY A 298 16.62 26.68 -3.39
CA GLY A 298 16.32 27.35 -2.11
C GLY A 298 14.82 27.44 -1.78
N GLY A 299 14.49 28.18 -0.72
CA GLY A 299 13.09 28.46 -0.36
C GLY A 299 12.35 27.30 0.33
N GLY A 300 11.02 27.29 0.19
CA GLY A 300 10.13 26.38 0.92
C GLY A 300 9.97 25.00 0.27
N HIS A 301 10.17 23.94 1.04
CA HIS A 301 10.04 22.54 0.62
C HIS A 301 9.13 21.75 1.55
N GLN A 302 8.33 20.84 1.00
CA GLN A 302 7.35 20.05 1.73
C GLN A 302 7.55 18.53 1.57
N PHE A 303 7.44 17.82 2.68
CA PHE A 303 7.57 16.37 2.81
C PHE A 303 6.42 15.81 3.63
N ALA A 304 5.65 14.87 3.09
CA ALA A 304 4.48 14.31 3.76
C ALA A 304 4.61 12.80 3.98
N LEU A 305 4.12 12.33 5.12
CA LEU A 305 3.97 10.90 5.42
C LEU A 305 2.71 10.68 6.24
N ALA A 306 1.86 9.74 5.78
CA ALA A 306 0.79 9.18 6.58
C ALA A 306 1.13 7.72 6.91
N GLY A 307 0.92 7.32 8.17
CA GLY A 307 1.25 5.98 8.62
C GLY A 307 1.10 5.78 10.12
N THR A 308 1.64 4.67 10.61
CA THR A 308 1.59 4.29 12.03
C THR A 308 2.99 4.35 12.63
N VAL A 309 3.11 4.93 13.81
CA VAL A 309 4.28 4.82 14.68
C VAL A 309 3.99 3.70 15.69
N PRO A 310 4.69 2.55 15.65
CA PRO A 310 4.43 1.45 16.57
C PRO A 310 4.75 1.80 18.03
N ALA A 311 4.16 1.08 18.98
CA ALA A 311 4.51 1.19 20.39
C ALA A 311 6.02 1.03 20.62
N GLY A 312 6.61 1.89 21.45
CA GLY A 312 8.05 1.88 21.73
C GLY A 312 8.94 2.36 20.58
N LYS A 313 8.36 2.91 19.50
CA LYS A 313 9.09 3.53 18.39
C LYS A 313 8.85 5.04 18.35
N HIS A 314 9.86 5.75 17.87
CA HIS A 314 9.83 7.20 17.67
C HIS A 314 10.00 7.51 16.18
N LEU A 315 9.08 8.30 15.63
CA LEU A 315 9.19 8.90 14.30
C LEU A 315 10.04 10.16 14.38
N ARG A 316 10.94 10.32 13.43
CA ARG A 316 11.88 11.43 13.30
C ARG A 316 11.92 11.89 11.85
N PHE A 317 12.55 13.03 11.58
CA PHE A 317 12.78 13.52 10.22
C PHE A 317 14.23 13.95 10.07
N GLN A 318 14.80 13.73 8.89
CA GLN A 318 16.14 14.19 8.54
C GLN A 318 16.15 14.79 7.13
N LEU A 319 17.06 15.73 6.94
CA LEU A 319 17.24 16.49 5.71
C LEU A 319 18.70 16.37 5.26
N ARG A 320 18.90 16.35 3.94
CA ARG A 320 20.21 16.44 3.30
C ARG A 320 20.10 17.41 2.14
N VAL A 321 21.08 18.29 1.99
CA VAL A 321 21.19 19.17 0.83
C VAL A 321 22.52 18.88 0.14
N ARG A 322 22.55 18.74 -1.18
CA ARG A 322 23.78 18.61 -1.98
C ARG A 322 23.90 19.78 -2.93
N THR A 323 25.01 20.49 -2.82
CA THR A 323 25.44 21.59 -3.70
C THR A 323 26.62 21.13 -4.55
N ALA A 324 26.75 21.66 -5.77
CA ALA A 324 27.80 21.27 -6.69
C ALA A 324 29.22 21.68 -6.22
N ASP A 325 29.31 22.81 -5.50
CA ASP A 325 30.54 23.38 -4.96
C ASP A 325 30.88 22.90 -3.54
N ALA A 326 30.06 21.98 -3.00
CA ALA A 326 30.13 21.49 -1.62
C ALA A 326 29.91 22.55 -0.52
N SER A 327 29.43 23.75 -0.87
CA SER A 327 29.09 24.79 0.11
C SER A 327 27.92 24.35 1.00
N PRO A 328 27.92 24.68 2.30
CA PRO A 328 26.78 24.41 3.18
C PRO A 328 25.58 25.29 2.81
N VAL A 329 24.38 24.86 3.20
CA VAL A 329 23.13 25.61 3.03
C VAL A 329 22.46 25.83 4.38
N THR A 330 21.99 27.04 4.64
CA THR A 330 21.29 27.37 5.89
C THR A 330 19.82 26.95 5.82
N LEU A 331 19.37 26.16 6.80
CA LEU A 331 17.96 25.90 7.10
C LEU A 331 17.46 26.96 8.08
N LEU A 332 16.52 27.80 7.64
CA LEU A 332 16.01 28.94 8.40
C LEU A 332 14.81 28.58 9.29
N HIS A 333 13.91 27.77 8.76
CA HIS A 333 12.66 27.45 9.44
C HIS A 333 12.20 26.04 9.09
N ARG A 334 11.54 25.38 10.05
CA ARG A 334 10.91 24.09 9.84
C ARG A 334 9.66 23.94 10.69
N THR A 335 8.65 23.29 10.13
CA THR A 335 7.44 22.91 10.86
C THR A 335 7.11 21.45 10.65
N ALA A 336 6.52 20.83 11.66
CA ALA A 336 5.85 19.54 11.55
C ALA A 336 4.39 19.77 11.94
N THR A 337 3.49 19.47 11.02
CA THR A 337 2.06 19.74 11.19
C THR A 337 1.22 18.55 10.76
N GLY A 338 0.02 18.44 11.32
CA GLY A 338 -1.01 17.53 10.83
C GLY A 338 -1.66 16.69 11.92
N PRO A 339 -2.78 16.02 11.59
CA PRO A 339 -3.55 15.27 12.56
C PRO A 339 -2.84 13.98 12.98
N TYR A 340 -2.97 13.64 14.26
CA TYR A 340 -2.60 12.33 14.79
C TYR A 340 -3.61 11.84 15.83
N TRP A 341 -3.67 10.52 15.95
CA TRP A 341 -4.56 9.81 16.85
C TRP A 341 -3.73 8.91 17.76
N ALA A 342 -3.96 8.99 19.06
CA ALA A 342 -3.52 7.95 19.98
C ALA A 342 -4.28 6.66 19.65
N VAL A 343 -3.56 5.56 19.55
CA VAL A 343 -4.10 4.23 19.25
C VAL A 343 -3.65 3.23 20.30
#